data_AF-A0AA40AJ68-F1
#
_entry.id   AF-A0AA40AJ68-F1
#
_cell.length_a   1.000
_cell.length_b   1.000
_cell.length_c   1.000
_cell.angle_alpha   90.00
_cell.angle_beta   90.00
_cell.angle_gamma   90.00
#
_symmetry.space_group_name_H-M   'P 1'
#
loop_
_entity.id
_entity.type
_entity.pdbx_description
1 polymer ?
#
loop_
_entity_poly.entity_id
_entity_poly.type
_entity_poly.pdbx_seq_one_letter_code
_entity_poly.pdbx_strand_id
1 'polypeptide(L)'
;IKNKLQINADHYDNDHARQSYIEFRLAGKASHQLEPYLEERHPNQINTSEGLLTWLKNEFRNLNREEEAMDEFTTLQMKPGDDYHTFRNEFVRLAGECRRPRSEWKKKFKRRLTPAMQ
;
A
#
# COMPACT_ATOMS: atom_id res chain seq x y z
N ILE A 1 0.34 2.20 9.77
CA ILE A 1 0.23 3.48 10.52
C ILE A 1 -1.22 3.74 10.97
N LYS A 2 -2.20 3.82 10.05
CA LYS A 2 -3.62 4.08 10.40
C LYS A 2 -4.19 3.18 11.52
N ASN A 3 -3.99 1.86 11.45
CA ASN A 3 -4.49 0.95 12.49
C ASN A 3 -3.92 1.25 13.88
N LYS A 4 -2.66 1.69 13.98
CA LYS A 4 -2.03 2.01 15.27
C LYS A 4 -2.59 3.30 15.87
N LEU A 5 -2.88 4.29 15.02
CA LEU A 5 -3.57 5.52 15.42
C LEU A 5 -5.01 5.25 15.89
N GLN A 6 -5.69 4.27 15.27
CA GLN A 6 -7.05 3.87 15.67
C GLN A 6 -7.09 3.08 16.97
N ILE A 7 -6.18 2.12 17.16
CA ILE A 7 -6.16 1.26 18.36
C ILE A 7 -5.72 2.07 19.60
N ASN A 8 -4.80 3.01 19.43
CA ASN A 8 -4.27 3.85 20.51
C ASN A 8 -4.86 5.28 20.46
N ALA A 9 -6.16 5.40 20.17
CA ALA A 9 -6.80 6.71 20.02
C ALA A 9 -6.75 7.55 21.31
N ASP A 10 -6.67 6.89 22.47
CA ASP A 10 -6.44 7.47 23.80
C ASP A 10 -5.05 8.10 23.96
N HIS A 11 -4.03 7.58 23.26
CA HIS A 11 -2.67 8.12 23.25
C HIS A 11 -2.41 9.12 22.10
N TYR A 12 -3.30 9.19 21.12
CA TYR A 12 -3.23 10.10 19.96
C TYR A 12 -4.56 10.86 19.81
N ASP A 13 -4.93 11.52 20.89
CA ASP A 13 -6.21 12.22 21.08
C ASP A 13 -6.39 13.40 20.12
N ASN A 14 -5.30 14.07 19.76
CA ASN A 14 -5.29 15.23 18.85
C ASN A 14 -4.44 14.99 17.58
N ASP A 15 -4.65 15.84 16.56
CA ASP A 15 -4.02 15.68 15.26
C ASP A 15 -2.50 15.92 15.29
N HIS A 16 -2.03 16.84 16.14
CA HIS A 16 -0.60 17.07 16.34
C HIS A 16 0.09 15.81 16.88
N ALA A 17 -0.48 15.15 17.89
CA ALA A 17 0.05 13.89 18.42
C ALA A 17 0.12 12.79 17.34
N ARG A 18 -0.90 12.71 16.46
CA ARG A 18 -0.92 11.78 15.32
C ARG A 18 0.17 12.14 14.31
N GLN A 19 0.33 13.42 13.99
CA GLN A 19 1.32 13.91 13.05
C GLN A 19 2.75 13.62 13.56
N SER A 20 3.07 14.00 14.81
CA SER A 20 4.37 13.72 15.43
C SER A 20 4.70 12.22 15.46
N TYR A 21 3.69 11.37 15.71
CA TYR A 21 3.90 9.92 15.63
C TYR A 21 4.24 9.46 14.21
N ILE A 22 3.58 10.01 13.18
CA ILE A 22 3.86 9.65 11.79
C ILE A 22 5.26 10.11 11.39
N GLU A 23 5.63 11.36 11.74
CA GLU A 23 6.98 11.92 11.52
C GLU A 23 8.06 11.04 12.16
N PHE A 24 7.90 10.67 13.43
CA PHE A 24 8.84 9.78 14.13
C PHE A 24 9.01 8.40 13.47
N ARG A 25 8.00 7.95 12.71
CA ARG A 25 8.04 6.67 11.99
C ARG A 25 8.72 6.76 10.63
N LEU A 26 8.99 7.97 10.13
CA LEU A 26 9.75 8.18 8.91
C LEU A 26 11.24 8.04 9.20
N ALA A 27 11.95 7.50 8.22
CA ALA A 27 13.39 7.32 8.29
C ALA A 27 14.00 7.52 6.91
N GLY A 28 15.30 7.82 6.89
CA GLY A 28 16.06 7.97 5.65
C GLY A 28 15.46 9.03 4.72
N LYS A 29 15.31 8.69 3.44
CA LYS A 29 14.89 9.63 2.39
C LYS A 29 13.55 10.31 2.68
N ALA A 30 12.58 9.59 3.24
CA ALA A 30 11.25 10.12 3.52
C ALA A 30 11.25 11.22 4.60
N SER A 31 12.11 11.11 5.61
CA SER A 31 12.26 12.14 6.64
C SER A 31 12.85 13.42 6.04
N HIS A 32 13.98 13.30 5.33
CA HIS A 32 14.66 14.46 4.73
C HIS A 32 13.81 15.19 3.69
N GLN A 33 13.03 14.46 2.88
CA GLN A 33 12.14 15.07 1.89
C GLN A 33 10.93 15.77 2.53
N LEU A 34 10.54 15.38 3.75
CA LEU A 34 9.40 15.98 4.45
C LEU A 34 9.75 17.31 5.12
N GLU A 35 10.98 17.48 5.62
CA GLU A 35 11.42 18.63 6.44
C GLU A 35 10.94 20.00 5.92
N PRO A 36 11.09 20.36 4.63
CA PRO A 36 10.66 21.67 4.13
C PRO A 36 9.15 21.90 4.26
N TYR A 37 8.35 20.83 4.18
CA TYR A 37 6.90 20.91 4.26
C TYR A 37 6.39 21.06 5.71
N LEU A 38 7.25 20.89 6.72
CA LEU A 38 6.89 21.11 8.13
C LEU A 38 7.05 22.58 8.55
N GLU A 39 7.79 23.38 7.78
CA GLU A 39 8.04 24.79 8.09
C GLU A 39 6.76 25.64 8.02
N GLU A 40 6.53 26.48 9.04
CA GLU A 40 5.34 27.35 9.15
C GLU A 40 5.13 28.31 7.97
N ARG A 41 6.20 28.66 7.27
CA ARG A 41 6.17 29.60 6.14
C ARG A 41 6.13 28.91 4.79
N HIS A 42 6.14 27.58 4.75
CA HIS A 42 6.11 26.84 3.50
C HIS A 42 4.76 27.03 2.81
N PRO A 43 4.70 27.41 1.52
CA PRO A 43 3.44 27.62 0.81
C PRO A 43 2.54 26.38 0.78
N ASN A 44 3.15 25.19 0.84
CA ASN A 44 2.46 23.90 0.92
C ASN A 44 2.69 23.23 2.29
N GLN A 45 2.65 23.99 3.38
CA GLN A 45 2.88 23.45 4.71
C GLN A 45 1.91 22.28 4.99
N ILE A 46 2.46 21.19 5.53
CA ILE A 46 1.72 20.05 6.04
C ILE A 46 1.60 20.21 7.55
N ASN A 47 0.40 20.56 7.99
CA ASN A 47 0.07 20.77 9.41
C ASN A 47 -1.03 19.82 9.91
N THR A 48 -1.32 18.76 9.14
CA THR A 48 -2.25 17.72 9.56
C THR A 48 -1.71 16.32 9.34
N SER A 49 -2.11 15.38 10.20
CA SER A 49 -1.75 13.97 10.08
C SER A 49 -2.31 13.33 8.80
N GLU A 50 -3.48 13.77 8.33
CA GLU A 50 -4.06 13.34 7.06
C GLU A 50 -3.31 13.93 5.86
N GLY A 51 -2.93 15.21 5.91
CA GLY A 51 -2.09 15.84 4.90
C GLY A 51 -0.76 15.12 4.75
N LEU A 52 -0.12 14.77 5.85
CA LEU A 52 1.13 14.01 5.88
C LEU A 52 0.98 12.63 5.24
N LEU A 53 -0.07 11.87 5.59
CA LEU A 53 -0.34 10.57 4.97
C LEU A 53 -0.63 10.69 3.46
N THR A 54 -1.29 11.77 3.05
CA THR A 54 -1.61 12.05 1.65
C THR A 54 -0.35 12.39 0.86
N TRP A 55 0.51 13.24 1.41
CA TRP A 55 1.81 13.56 0.83
C TRP A 55 2.69 12.32 0.70
N LEU A 56 2.84 11.52 1.77
CA LEU A 56 3.60 10.27 1.73
C LEU A 56 3.06 9.31 0.66
N LYS A 57 1.73 9.21 0.54
CA LYS A 57 1.12 8.40 -0.49
C LYS A 57 1.44 8.94 -1.89
N ASN A 58 1.41 10.24 -2.11
CA ASN A 58 1.65 10.80 -3.45
C ASN A 58 3.13 10.76 -3.85
N GLU A 59 4.03 11.12 -2.93
CA GLU A 59 5.48 11.18 -3.16
C GLU A 59 6.09 9.79 -3.40
N PHE A 60 5.63 8.78 -2.66
CA PHE A 60 6.20 7.42 -2.72
C PHE A 60 5.32 6.42 -3.46
N ARG A 61 4.20 6.84 -4.04
CA ARG A 61 3.39 5.94 -4.89
C ARG A 61 4.10 5.73 -6.21
N ASN A 62 4.40 4.47 -6.51
CA ASN A 62 4.72 4.09 -7.88
C ASN A 62 3.46 4.29 -8.75
N LEU A 63 3.51 5.28 -9.64
CA LEU A 63 2.42 5.63 -10.57
C LEU A 63 2.12 4.49 -11.54
N ASN A 64 3.14 3.72 -11.92
CA ASN A 64 3.03 2.59 -12.83
C ASN A 64 2.64 1.30 -12.13
N ARG A 65 2.49 1.28 -10.79
CA ARG A 65 2.24 0.03 -10.05
C ARG A 65 0.97 -0.68 -10.50
N GLU A 66 -0.05 0.06 -10.92
CA GLU A 66 -1.29 -0.54 -11.43
C GLU A 66 -1.06 -1.28 -12.76
N GLU A 67 -0.25 -0.70 -13.66
CA GLU A 67 0.13 -1.31 -14.93
C GLU A 67 1.09 -2.49 -14.73
N GLU A 68 2.14 -2.31 -13.92
CA GLU A 68 3.08 -3.38 -13.54
C GLU A 68 2.34 -4.56 -12.89
N ALA A 69 1.42 -4.28 -11.96
CA ALA A 69 0.61 -5.31 -11.33
C ALA A 69 -0.30 -6.00 -12.35
N MET A 70 -0.78 -5.31 -13.39
CA MET A 70 -1.57 -5.92 -14.47
C MET A 70 -0.71 -6.88 -15.30
N ASP A 71 0.50 -6.47 -15.66
CA ASP A 71 1.43 -7.30 -16.42
C ASP A 71 1.85 -8.54 -15.61
N GLU A 72 2.18 -8.36 -14.33
CA GLU A 72 2.42 -9.46 -13.38
C GLU A 72 1.18 -10.36 -13.25
N PHE A 73 -0.02 -9.79 -13.08
CA PHE A 73 -1.26 -10.55 -12.88
C PHE A 73 -1.69 -11.35 -14.12
N THR A 74 -1.49 -10.79 -15.31
CA THR A 74 -1.88 -11.44 -16.57
C THR A 74 -0.96 -12.60 -16.91
N THR A 75 0.30 -12.56 -16.49
CA THR A 75 1.30 -13.60 -16.73
C THR A 75 1.42 -14.61 -15.58
N LEU A 76 0.96 -14.26 -14.37
CA LEU A 76 1.04 -15.12 -13.19
C LEU A 76 0.32 -16.47 -13.40
N GLN A 77 1.09 -17.55 -13.30
CA GLN A 77 0.65 -18.95 -13.36
C GLN A 77 1.36 -19.76 -12.29
N MET A 78 0.64 -20.70 -11.68
CA MET A 78 1.21 -21.63 -10.72
C MET A 78 2.08 -22.64 -11.46
N LYS A 79 3.33 -22.79 -11.05
CA LYS A 79 4.25 -23.77 -11.62
C LYS A 79 4.17 -25.10 -10.86
N PRO A 80 4.53 -26.23 -11.49
CA PRO A 80 4.68 -27.50 -10.78
C PRO A 80 5.69 -27.36 -9.64
N GLY A 81 5.26 -27.70 -8.42
CA GLY A 81 6.09 -27.60 -7.21
C GLY A 81 5.92 -26.30 -6.41
N ASP A 82 5.18 -25.31 -6.93
CA ASP A 82 4.85 -24.11 -6.16
C ASP A 82 3.92 -24.45 -4.98
N ASP A 83 4.09 -23.74 -3.87
CA ASP A 83 3.13 -23.77 -2.77
C ASP A 83 1.85 -23.03 -3.15
N TYR A 84 0.71 -23.72 -2.98
CA TYR A 84 -0.61 -23.17 -3.32
C TYR A 84 -0.95 -21.90 -2.53
N HIS A 85 -0.62 -21.86 -1.25
CA HIS A 85 -0.97 -20.72 -0.40
C HIS A 85 -0.18 -19.48 -0.78
N THR A 86 1.11 -19.66 -1.08
CA THR A 86 2.00 -18.62 -1.59
C THR A 86 1.48 -18.07 -2.92
N PHE A 87 1.20 -18.97 -3.89
CA PHE A 87 0.62 -18.57 -5.17
C PHE A 87 -0.72 -17.83 -5.02
N ARG A 88 -1.62 -18.35 -4.17
CA ARG A 88 -2.93 -17.74 -3.92
C ARG A 88 -2.80 -16.34 -3.30
N ASN A 89 -1.92 -16.17 -2.32
CA ASN A 89 -1.72 -14.88 -1.66
C ASN A 89 -1.17 -13.85 -2.65
N GLU A 90 -0.23 -14.26 -3.49
CA GLU A 90 0.33 -13.40 -4.54
C GLU A 90 -0.72 -13.02 -5.59
N PHE A 91 -1.53 -13.98 -6.05
CA PHE A 91 -2.60 -13.73 -6.99
C PHE A 91 -3.65 -12.74 -6.44
N VAL A 92 -4.00 -12.87 -5.15
CA VAL A 92 -4.96 -11.97 -4.49
C VAL A 92 -4.36 -10.58 -4.29
N ARG A 93 -3.07 -10.49 -3.91
CA ARG A 93 -2.34 -9.22 -3.81
C ARG A 93 -2.40 -8.47 -5.13
N LEU A 94 -1.98 -9.11 -6.23
CA LEU A 94 -1.99 -8.52 -7.57
C LEU A 94 -3.40 -8.15 -8.05
N ALA A 95 -4.41 -8.98 -7.78
CA ALA A 95 -5.79 -8.65 -8.11
C ALA A 95 -6.29 -7.39 -7.39
N GLY A 96 -5.88 -7.20 -6.12
CA GLY A 96 -6.18 -5.99 -5.35
C GLY A 96 -5.45 -4.76 -5.89
N GLU A 97 -4.19 -4.89 -6.25
CA GLU A 97 -3.38 -3.81 -6.85
C GLU A 97 -3.92 -3.39 -8.23
N CYS A 98 -4.42 -4.34 -9.02
CA CYS A 98 -5.13 -4.10 -10.29
C CYS A 98 -6.58 -3.58 -10.11
N ARG A 99 -7.05 -3.39 -8.87
CA ARG A 99 -8.43 -2.98 -8.53
C ARG A 99 -9.52 -3.87 -9.16
N ARG A 100 -9.23 -5.17 -9.35
CA ARG A 100 -10.18 -6.10 -9.98
C ARG A 100 -11.23 -6.56 -8.98
N PRO A 101 -12.53 -6.51 -9.32
CA PRO A 101 -13.57 -7.04 -8.45
C PRO A 101 -13.41 -8.56 -8.30
N ARG A 102 -13.78 -9.07 -7.12
CA ARG A 102 -13.65 -10.50 -6.76
C ARG A 102 -14.35 -11.44 -7.74
N SER A 103 -15.47 -11.00 -8.30
CA SER A 103 -16.23 -11.72 -9.32
C SER A 103 -15.42 -11.98 -10.59
N GLU A 104 -14.55 -11.05 -11.00
CA GLU A 104 -13.75 -11.14 -12.23
C GLU A 104 -12.54 -12.07 -12.07
N TRP A 105 -11.77 -11.91 -10.98
CA TRP A 105 -10.51 -12.65 -10.85
C TRP A 105 -10.69 -14.08 -10.36
N LYS A 106 -11.80 -14.44 -9.70
CA LYS A 106 -12.03 -15.81 -9.20
C LYS A 106 -12.12 -16.86 -10.32
N LYS A 107 -12.70 -16.49 -11.47
CA LYS A 107 -12.74 -17.36 -12.65
C LYS A 107 -11.36 -17.50 -13.29
N LYS A 108 -10.58 -16.40 -13.33
CA LYS A 108 -9.20 -16.40 -13.82
C LYS A 108 -8.31 -17.27 -12.94
N PHE A 109 -8.45 -17.19 -11.62
CA PHE A 109 -7.66 -17.95 -10.65
C PHE A 109 -7.64 -19.44 -10.95
N LYS A 110 -8.81 -20.07 -11.17
CA LYS A 110 -8.88 -21.50 -11.50
C LYS A 110 -8.07 -21.86 -12.74
N ARG A 111 -8.08 -21.01 -13.77
CA ARG A 111 -7.33 -21.21 -15.02
C ARG A 111 -5.82 -21.02 -14.86
N ARG A 112 -5.35 -20.52 -13.71
CA ARG A 112 -3.93 -20.29 -13.42
C ARG A 112 -3.33 -21.34 -12.49
N LEU A 113 -4.14 -22.27 -11.98
CA LEU A 113 -3.67 -23.43 -11.23
C LEU A 113 -3.07 -24.47 -12.18
N THR A 114 -2.19 -25.31 -11.65
CA THR A 114 -1.65 -26.47 -12.37
C THR A 114 -2.77 -27.47 -12.70
N PRO A 115 -2.62 -28.32 -13.75
CA PRO A 115 -3.66 -29.28 -14.13
C PRO A 115 -4.09 -30.23 -13.00
N ALA A 116 -3.20 -30.57 -12.07
CA ALA A 116 -3.51 -31.42 -10.92
C ALA A 116 -4.43 -30.75 -9.87
N MET A 117 -4.63 -29.43 -9.98
CA MET A 117 -5.39 -28.60 -9.03
C MET A 117 -6.59 -27.89 -9.67
N GLN A 118 -6.86 -28.14 -10.96
CA GLN A 118 -8.00 -27.61 -11.71
C GLN A 118 -9.23 -28.51 -11.57
#